data_AF-A0A538DPR1-F1
#
_entry.id   AF-A0A538DPR1-F1
#
_cell.length_a   1.000
_cell.length_b   1.000
_cell.length_c   1.000
_cell.angle_alpha   90.00
_cell.angle_beta   90.00
_cell.angle_gamma   90.00
#
_symmetry.space_group_name_H-M   'P 1'
#
loop_
_entity.id
_entity.type
_entity.pdbx_description
1 polymer ?
#
loop_
_entity_poly.entity_id
_entity_poly.type
_entity_poly.pdbx_seq_one_letter_code
_entity_poly.pdbx_strand_id
1 'polypeptide(L)'
;MTSTRTWTTAATLTATVGVAGAAWVLAVQRMSGMDMGAATDLGSFGFFIAVWVLMMAAMMLPGAAPAVSRFIRVNGRALTGPLFAASYLAVWTLVGLAVYALYEPHGTSTAGMLTIAAGVYELTPLKRECRRRCRRTLRSGFQFGFYCFGSSIGLMVILLAVGVMSVTWMAVIAALVVAQKLLPPRASIDVPFAAALVALGILIVVAPSSVPGLVVAM
;
A
#
# COMPACT_ATOMS: atom_id res chain seq x y z
N MET A 1 -23.52 27.13 -3.30
CA MET A 1 -22.76 26.28 -2.35
C MET A 1 -22.30 24.93 -2.93
N THR A 2 -22.84 24.46 -4.06
CA THR A 2 -22.40 23.23 -4.75
C THR A 2 -21.07 23.40 -5.50
N SER A 3 -20.86 24.55 -6.17
CA SER A 3 -19.63 24.86 -6.91
C SER A 3 -18.38 24.86 -6.01
N THR A 4 -18.38 25.57 -4.88
CA THR A 4 -17.23 25.61 -3.95
C THR A 4 -16.86 24.23 -3.37
N ARG A 5 -17.83 23.31 -3.25
CA ARG A 5 -17.59 21.92 -2.83
C ARG A 5 -16.90 21.10 -3.91
N THR A 6 -17.28 21.23 -5.18
CA THR A 6 -16.68 20.47 -6.28
C THR A 6 -15.24 20.93 -6.56
N TRP A 7 -14.98 22.24 -6.47
CA TRP A 7 -13.64 22.82 -6.63
C TRP A 7 -12.67 22.37 -5.53
N THR A 8 -13.09 22.39 -4.26
CA THR A 8 -12.23 21.93 -3.15
C THR A 8 -11.93 20.43 -3.23
N THR A 9 -12.89 19.61 -3.67
CA THR A 9 -12.64 18.18 -3.91
C THR A 9 -11.69 17.95 -5.07
N ALA A 10 -11.89 18.63 -6.20
CA ALA A 10 -11.03 18.48 -7.37
C ALA A 10 -9.59 18.92 -7.04
N ALA A 11 -9.42 20.08 -6.41
CA ALA A 11 -8.10 20.58 -6.00
C ALA A 11 -7.37 19.64 -5.04
N THR A 12 -8.08 19.07 -4.05
CA THR A 12 -7.48 18.11 -3.10
C THR A 12 -7.07 16.81 -3.80
N LEU A 13 -7.90 16.31 -4.72
CA LEU A 13 -7.60 15.12 -5.51
C LEU A 13 -6.39 15.37 -6.42
N THR A 14 -6.37 16.48 -7.15
CA THR A 14 -5.26 16.86 -8.04
C THR A 14 -3.96 17.01 -7.25
N ALA A 15 -3.99 17.69 -6.10
CA ALA A 15 -2.80 17.85 -5.25
C ALA A 15 -2.29 16.50 -4.73
N THR A 16 -3.18 15.62 -4.26
CA THR A 16 -2.80 14.31 -3.73
C THR A 16 -2.23 13.40 -4.83
N VAL A 17 -2.83 13.41 -6.02
CA VAL A 17 -2.35 12.66 -7.18
C VAL A 17 -1.04 13.23 -7.70
N GLY A 18 -0.87 14.55 -7.72
CA GLY A 18 0.39 15.20 -8.10
C GLY A 18 1.54 14.83 -7.16
N VAL A 19 1.31 14.87 -5.84
CA VAL A 19 2.29 14.42 -4.84
C VAL A 19 2.60 12.93 -5.00
N ALA A 20 1.59 12.09 -5.21
CA ALA A 20 1.80 10.67 -5.45
C ALA A 20 2.59 10.39 -6.73
N GLY A 21 2.34 11.14 -7.81
CA GLY A 21 3.08 11.05 -9.07
C GLY A 21 4.54 11.46 -8.90
N ALA A 22 4.81 12.55 -8.18
CA ALA A 22 6.18 12.95 -7.84
C ALA A 22 6.88 11.88 -6.98
N ALA A 23 6.18 11.31 -6.00
CA ALA A 23 6.71 10.24 -5.16
C ALA A 23 7.03 8.98 -5.98
N TRP A 24 6.19 8.63 -6.98
CA TRP A 24 6.45 7.55 -7.92
C TRP A 24 7.73 7.76 -8.72
N VAL A 25 7.89 8.94 -9.32
CA VAL A 25 9.10 9.27 -10.10
C VAL A 25 10.34 9.18 -9.23
N LEU A 26 10.32 9.77 -8.04
CA LEU A 26 11.43 9.74 -7.11
C LEU A 26 11.73 8.31 -6.63
N ALA A 27 10.71 7.51 -6.31
CA ALA A 27 10.90 6.13 -5.89
C ALA A 27 11.56 5.30 -7.01
N VAL A 28 11.07 5.40 -8.25
CA VAL A 28 11.64 4.68 -9.40
C VAL A 28 13.08 5.13 -9.66
N GLN A 29 13.38 6.43 -9.58
CA GLN A 29 14.74 6.95 -9.74
C GLN A 29 15.70 6.48 -8.64
N ARG A 30 15.22 6.29 -7.40
CA ARG A 30 16.06 5.81 -6.30
C ARG A 30 16.27 4.30 -6.31
N MET A 31 15.33 3.55 -6.89
CA MET A 31 15.45 2.10 -7.06
C MET A 31 16.12 1.71 -8.39
N SER A 32 16.20 2.63 -9.36
CA SER A 32 16.85 2.34 -10.65
C SER A 32 18.34 2.07 -10.45
N GLY A 33 18.78 0.87 -10.83
CA GLY A 33 20.16 0.42 -10.65
C GLY A 33 20.39 -0.42 -9.39
N MET A 34 19.37 -0.64 -8.57
CA MET A 34 19.39 -1.67 -7.53
C MET A 34 18.97 -3.01 -8.10
N ASP A 35 19.49 -4.10 -7.55
CA ASP A 35 18.86 -5.41 -7.73
C ASP A 35 17.44 -5.34 -7.17
N MET A 36 16.46 -5.88 -7.89
CA MET A 36 15.03 -5.70 -7.58
C MET A 36 14.39 -7.00 -7.08
N GLY A 37 15.22 -7.98 -6.71
CA GLY A 37 14.82 -9.33 -6.29
C GLY A 37 14.55 -9.45 -4.78
N ALA A 38 14.07 -10.61 -4.34
CA ALA A 38 13.79 -10.87 -2.92
C ALA A 38 15.05 -10.82 -2.01
N ALA A 39 16.25 -10.95 -2.60
CA ALA A 39 17.55 -10.88 -1.93
C ALA A 39 18.21 -9.50 -1.98
N THR A 40 17.48 -8.44 -2.35
CA THR A 40 18.03 -7.08 -2.41
C THR A 40 18.51 -6.62 -1.04
N ASP A 41 19.76 -6.15 -0.95
CA ASP A 41 20.27 -5.49 0.25
C ASP A 41 19.48 -4.18 0.48
N LEU A 42 18.87 -4.05 1.66
CA LEU A 42 18.05 -2.88 2.01
C LEU A 42 18.89 -1.59 2.12
N GLY A 43 20.21 -1.74 2.22
CA GLY A 43 21.16 -0.63 2.36
C GLY A 43 21.07 0.03 3.74
N SER A 44 21.56 1.27 3.81
CA SER A 44 21.58 2.01 5.08
C SER A 44 20.16 2.33 5.59
N PHE A 45 19.98 2.35 6.91
CA PHE A 45 18.70 2.68 7.57
C PHE A 45 18.05 3.95 7.01
N GLY A 46 18.83 5.02 6.87
CA GLY A 46 18.32 6.30 6.36
C GLY A 46 17.86 6.23 4.91
N PHE A 47 18.57 5.47 4.07
CA PHE A 47 18.18 5.24 2.68
C PHE A 47 16.90 4.42 2.59
N PHE A 48 16.83 3.29 3.30
CA PHE A 48 15.67 2.42 3.31
C PHE A 48 14.41 3.16 3.73
N ILE A 49 14.44 3.88 4.86
CA ILE A 49 13.27 4.63 5.35
C ILE A 49 12.86 5.73 4.37
N ALA A 50 13.81 6.43 3.75
CA ALA A 50 13.49 7.45 2.76
C ALA A 50 12.78 6.87 1.53
N VAL A 51 13.32 5.78 0.96
CA VAL A 51 12.72 5.09 -0.19
C VAL A 51 11.37 4.46 0.19
N TRP A 52 11.29 3.80 1.35
CA TRP A 52 10.06 3.21 1.89
C TRP A 52 8.94 4.25 1.99
N VAL A 53 9.21 5.41 2.60
CA VAL A 53 8.20 6.48 2.73
C VAL A 53 7.77 6.99 1.36
N LEU A 54 8.70 7.14 0.40
CA LEU A 54 8.36 7.52 -0.98
C LEU A 54 7.46 6.47 -1.64
N MET A 55 7.76 5.18 -1.48
CA MET A 55 6.95 4.09 -2.00
C MET A 55 5.55 4.07 -1.37
N MET A 56 5.46 4.21 -0.05
CA MET A 56 4.18 4.27 0.65
C MET A 56 3.37 5.49 0.23
N ALA A 57 4.01 6.64 0.08
CA ALA A 57 3.38 7.83 -0.47
C ALA A 57 2.84 7.57 -1.88
N ALA A 58 3.67 7.03 -2.78
CA ALA A 58 3.31 6.72 -4.16
C ALA A 58 2.11 5.77 -4.29
N MET A 59 2.07 4.69 -3.49
CA MET A 59 1.01 3.68 -3.59
C MET A 59 -0.26 4.05 -2.81
N MET A 60 -0.10 4.61 -1.61
CA MET A 60 -1.18 4.65 -0.62
C MET A 60 -1.91 5.99 -0.57
N LEU A 61 -1.25 7.10 -0.92
CA LEU A 61 -1.88 8.43 -0.99
C LEU A 61 -3.05 8.50 -1.98
N PRO A 62 -2.95 7.94 -3.21
CA PRO A 62 -4.06 7.99 -4.17
C PRO A 62 -5.35 7.39 -3.60
N GLY A 63 -5.25 6.24 -2.93
CA GLY A 63 -6.39 5.59 -2.31
C GLY A 63 -6.94 6.32 -1.07
N ALA A 64 -6.14 7.15 -0.40
CA ALA A 64 -6.57 7.97 0.73
C ALA A 64 -7.21 9.30 0.31
N ALA A 65 -7.01 9.75 -0.94
CA ALA A 65 -7.47 11.05 -1.43
C ALA A 65 -8.98 11.32 -1.24
N PRO A 66 -9.90 10.36 -1.47
CA PRO A 66 -11.32 10.56 -1.20
C PRO A 66 -11.61 10.81 0.29
N ALA A 67 -10.87 10.15 1.19
CA ALA A 67 -11.01 10.33 2.63
C ALA A 67 -10.47 11.68 3.09
N VAL A 68 -9.32 12.11 2.58
CA VAL A 68 -8.74 13.44 2.83
C VAL A 68 -9.72 14.53 2.44
N SER A 69 -10.32 14.44 1.24
CA SER A 69 -11.29 15.41 0.77
C SER A 69 -12.51 15.50 1.71
N ARG A 70 -12.98 14.36 2.24
CA ARG A 70 -14.11 14.30 3.17
C ARG A 70 -13.75 14.89 4.53
N PHE A 71 -12.53 14.65 5.00
CA PHE A 71 -12.03 15.20 6.25
C PHE A 71 -11.93 16.73 6.21
N ILE A 72 -11.39 17.30 5.12
CA ILE A 72 -11.34 18.76 4.91
C ILE A 72 -12.75 19.35 4.91
N ARG A 73 -13.71 18.70 4.23
CA ARG A 73 -15.10 19.18 4.17
C ARG A 73 -15.80 19.21 5.53
N VAL A 74 -15.53 18.23 6.40
CA VAL A 74 -16.13 18.17 7.74
C VAL A 74 -15.49 19.18 8.69
N ASN A 75 -14.17 19.38 8.60
CA ASN A 75 -13.43 20.25 9.53
C ASN A 75 -13.32 21.71 9.05
N GLY A 76 -13.62 22.01 7.79
CA GLY A 76 -13.64 23.37 7.22
C GLY A 76 -12.26 24.03 7.05
N ARG A 77 -11.15 23.34 7.38
CA ARG A 77 -9.78 23.90 7.33
C ARG A 77 -8.94 23.17 6.29
N ALA A 78 -8.40 23.88 5.30
CA ALA A 78 -7.54 23.30 4.26
C ALA A 78 -6.29 22.60 4.84
N LEU A 79 -5.72 23.15 5.93
CA LEU A 79 -4.54 22.60 6.62
C LEU A 79 -4.75 21.19 7.20
N THR A 80 -6.00 20.75 7.37
CA THR A 80 -6.31 19.41 7.91
C THR A 80 -6.00 18.29 6.93
N GLY A 81 -5.96 18.57 5.63
CA GLY A 81 -5.59 17.59 4.61
C GLY A 81 -4.13 17.14 4.72
N PRO A 82 -3.17 18.08 4.68
CA PRO A 82 -1.75 17.77 4.90
C PRO A 82 -1.48 17.10 6.24
N LEU A 83 -2.11 17.55 7.33
CA LEU A 83 -1.96 16.93 8.66
C LEU A 83 -2.45 15.48 8.66
N PHE A 84 -3.55 15.19 7.99
CA PHE A 84 -4.05 13.84 7.81
C PHE A 84 -3.06 12.98 7.02
N ALA A 85 -2.58 13.48 5.87
CA ALA A 85 -1.59 12.78 5.05
C ALA A 85 -0.29 12.50 5.83
N ALA A 86 0.19 13.48 6.60
CA ALA A 86 1.36 13.34 7.46
C ALA A 86 1.14 12.27 8.54
N SER A 87 -0.01 12.29 9.24
CA SER A 87 -0.32 11.27 10.24
C SER A 87 -0.43 9.86 9.65
N TYR A 88 -0.94 9.76 8.41
CA TYR A 88 -1.05 8.51 7.68
C TYR A 88 0.32 7.98 7.28
N LEU A 89 1.19 8.83 6.74
CA LEU A 89 2.55 8.47 6.40
C LEU A 89 3.37 8.12 7.64
N ALA A 90 3.15 8.80 8.78
CA ALA A 90 3.82 8.46 10.04
C ALA A 90 3.53 7.02 10.48
N VAL A 91 2.27 6.56 10.35
CA VAL A 91 1.92 5.15 10.62
C VAL A 91 2.70 4.21 9.68
N TRP A 92 2.80 4.54 8.39
CA TRP A 92 3.57 3.76 7.43
C TRP A 92 5.08 3.80 7.69
N THR A 93 5.61 4.90 8.21
CA THR A 93 7.00 5.01 8.64
C THR A 93 7.27 4.07 9.81
N LEU A 94 6.38 3.99 10.80
CA LEU A 94 6.52 3.04 11.92
C LEU A 94 6.52 1.58 11.43
N VAL A 95 5.70 1.26 10.42
CA VAL A 95 5.72 -0.05 9.78
C VAL A 95 7.05 -0.29 9.08
N GLY A 96 7.58 0.72 8.36
CA GLY A 96 8.90 0.64 7.75
C GLY A 96 10.02 0.39 8.75
N LEU A 97 9.97 1.05 9.92
CA LEU A 97 10.92 0.78 11.01
C LEU A 97 10.82 -0.67 11.49
N ALA A 98 9.61 -1.18 11.69
CA ALA A 98 9.39 -2.57 12.10
C ALA A 98 9.89 -3.55 11.04
N VAL A 99 9.64 -3.26 9.75
CA VAL A 99 10.16 -4.07 8.63
C VAL A 99 11.68 -4.04 8.63
N TYR A 100 12.32 -2.88 8.70
CA TYR A 100 13.78 -2.79 8.69
C TYR A 100 14.43 -3.60 9.84
N ALA A 101 13.79 -3.61 11.02
CA ALA A 101 14.31 -4.33 12.18
C ALA A 101 14.05 -5.85 12.14
N LEU A 102 13.00 -6.30 11.46
CA LEU A 102 12.54 -7.70 11.47
C LEU A 102 12.73 -8.42 10.13
N TYR A 103 13.06 -7.70 9.06
CA TYR A 103 13.21 -8.27 7.73
C TYR A 103 14.50 -9.06 7.67
N GLU A 104 14.36 -10.39 7.62
CA GLU A 104 15.43 -11.30 7.29
C GLU A 104 15.30 -11.74 5.83
N PRO A 105 16.42 -11.87 5.08
CA PRO A 105 16.41 -12.47 3.76
C PRO A 105 15.77 -13.86 3.82
N HIS A 106 14.71 -14.08 3.06
CA HIS A 106 13.93 -15.30 3.12
C HIS A 106 13.86 -15.99 1.75
N GLY A 107 13.85 -17.32 1.77
CA GLY A 107 13.75 -18.13 0.56
C GLY A 107 12.38 -18.04 -0.12
N THR A 108 12.31 -18.46 -1.37
CA THR A 108 11.11 -18.42 -2.21
C THR A 108 9.90 -19.13 -1.58
N SER A 109 10.12 -20.21 -0.82
CA SER A 109 9.06 -20.93 -0.12
C SER A 109 8.37 -20.08 0.96
N THR A 110 9.13 -19.28 1.71
CA THR A 110 8.59 -18.35 2.71
C THR A 110 7.81 -17.23 2.05
N ALA A 111 8.31 -16.69 0.94
CA ALA A 111 7.61 -15.69 0.14
C ALA A 111 6.25 -16.19 -0.37
N GLY A 112 6.20 -17.42 -0.87
CA GLY A 112 4.98 -18.09 -1.29
C GLY A 112 3.99 -18.31 -0.15
N MET A 113 4.45 -18.81 1.00
CA MET A 113 3.60 -19.00 2.19
C MET A 113 3.03 -17.69 2.72
N LEU A 114 3.83 -16.62 2.78
CA LEU A 114 3.37 -15.28 3.18
C LEU A 114 2.33 -14.74 2.19
N THR A 115 2.51 -14.98 0.90
CA THR A 115 1.55 -14.57 -0.14
C THR A 115 0.23 -15.33 -0.02
N ILE A 116 0.27 -16.64 0.25
CA ILE A 116 -0.93 -17.44 0.52
C ILE A 116 -1.64 -16.95 1.78
N ALA A 117 -0.90 -16.74 2.87
CA ALA A 117 -1.45 -16.22 4.13
C ALA A 117 -2.11 -14.84 3.94
N ALA A 118 -1.49 -13.97 3.14
CA ALA A 118 -2.08 -12.69 2.76
C ALA A 118 -3.36 -12.86 1.93
N GLY A 119 -3.39 -13.79 0.97
CA GLY A 119 -4.60 -14.14 0.22
C GLY A 119 -5.73 -14.69 1.11
N VAL A 120 -5.41 -15.44 2.16
CA VAL A 120 -6.41 -15.89 3.16
C VAL A 120 -6.88 -14.72 4.03
N TYR A 121 -5.96 -13.83 4.42
CA TYR A 121 -6.31 -12.61 5.16
C TYR A 121 -7.34 -11.74 4.41
N GLU A 122 -7.29 -11.73 3.08
CA GLU A 122 -8.25 -11.02 2.23
C GLU A 122 -9.71 -11.47 2.42
N LEU A 123 -9.94 -12.73 2.78
CA LEU A 123 -11.27 -13.28 3.05
C LEU A 123 -11.75 -13.03 4.49
N THR A 124 -10.86 -12.57 5.38
CA THR A 124 -11.11 -12.50 6.82
C THR A 124 -12.12 -11.40 7.16
N PRO A 125 -13.08 -11.63 8.09
CA PRO A 125 -14.05 -10.61 8.52
C PRO A 125 -13.38 -9.36 9.10
N LEU A 126 -12.19 -9.52 9.71
CA LEU A 126 -11.37 -8.42 10.22
C LEU A 126 -11.06 -7.39 9.14
N LYS A 127 -10.67 -7.83 7.94
CA LYS A 127 -10.40 -6.93 6.81
C LYS A 127 -11.64 -6.15 6.40
N ARG A 128 -12.79 -6.83 6.33
CA ARG A 128 -14.07 -6.22 5.96
C ARG A 128 -14.47 -5.13 6.95
N GLU A 129 -14.26 -5.37 8.24
CA GLU A 129 -14.55 -4.39 9.30
C GLU A 129 -13.57 -3.21 9.24
N CYS A 130 -12.27 -3.46 9.11
CA CYS A 130 -11.26 -2.41 8.91
C CYS A 130 -11.57 -1.54 7.68
N ARG A 131 -11.98 -2.13 6.56
CA ARG A 131 -12.36 -1.41 5.33
C ARG A 131 -13.65 -0.60 5.50
N ARG A 132 -14.63 -1.10 6.26
CA ARG A 132 -15.86 -0.36 6.63
C ARG A 132 -15.54 0.83 7.54
N ARG A 133 -14.70 0.62 8.56
CA ARG A 133 -14.28 1.67 9.49
C ARG A 133 -13.38 2.70 8.84
N CYS A 134 -12.46 2.32 7.95
CA CYS A 134 -11.66 3.28 7.19
C CYS A 134 -12.58 4.22 6.36
N ARG A 135 -13.69 3.71 5.79
CA ARG A 135 -14.66 4.55 5.06
C ARG A 135 -15.58 5.42 5.92
N ARG A 136 -15.83 5.04 7.18
CA ARG A 136 -16.74 5.73 8.11
C ARG A 136 -16.03 6.69 9.08
N THR A 137 -14.79 6.41 9.45
CA THR A 137 -14.07 7.15 10.49
C THR A 137 -13.48 8.43 9.94
N LEU A 138 -13.97 9.57 10.43
CA LEU A 138 -13.56 10.93 10.01
C LEU A 138 -13.13 11.81 11.19
N ARG A 139 -12.97 11.24 12.39
CA ARG A 139 -12.70 12.03 13.61
C ARG A 139 -11.21 12.22 13.89
N SER A 140 -10.35 11.28 13.49
CA SER A 140 -8.89 11.36 13.73
C SER A 140 -8.10 10.71 12.58
N GLY A 141 -7.08 11.41 12.08
CA GLY A 141 -6.19 10.92 11.03
C GLY A 141 -5.36 9.70 11.45
N PHE A 142 -4.96 9.64 12.73
CA PHE A 142 -4.21 8.51 13.28
C PHE A 142 -5.06 7.24 13.33
N GLN A 143 -6.28 7.33 13.85
CA GLN A 143 -7.21 6.20 13.92
C GLN A 143 -7.61 5.71 12.53
N PHE A 144 -7.80 6.64 11.57
CA PHE A 144 -7.97 6.29 10.17
C PHE A 144 -6.76 5.52 9.62
N GLY A 145 -5.55 5.98 9.93
CA GLY A 145 -4.30 5.34 9.51
C GLY A 145 -4.21 3.88 9.95
N PHE A 146 -4.51 3.57 11.21
CA PHE A 146 -4.52 2.18 11.70
C PHE A 146 -5.55 1.30 11.00
N TYR A 147 -6.79 1.79 10.80
CA TYR A 147 -7.81 0.99 10.12
C TYR A 147 -7.51 0.79 8.64
N CYS A 148 -6.98 1.82 7.97
CA CYS A 148 -6.59 1.68 6.58
C CYS A 148 -5.32 0.83 6.40
N PHE A 149 -4.39 0.89 7.35
CA PHE A 149 -3.27 -0.04 7.44
C PHE A 149 -3.77 -1.48 7.57
N GLY A 150 -4.65 -1.76 8.54
CA GLY A 150 -5.23 -3.10 8.71
C GLY A 150 -6.02 -3.60 7.48
N SER A 151 -6.60 -2.69 6.70
CA SER A 151 -7.26 -3.04 5.43
C SER A 151 -6.27 -3.35 4.29
N SER A 152 -5.02 -2.93 4.36
CA SER A 152 -4.02 -3.10 3.29
C SER A 152 -2.82 -3.96 3.72
N ILE A 153 -2.78 -4.46 4.96
CA ILE A 153 -1.68 -5.24 5.50
C ILE A 153 -1.41 -6.53 4.71
N GLY A 154 -2.45 -7.22 4.22
CA GLY A 154 -2.28 -8.40 3.37
C GLY A 154 -1.49 -8.08 2.09
N LEU A 155 -1.90 -7.03 1.37
CA LEU A 155 -1.17 -6.57 0.18
C LEU A 155 0.25 -6.07 0.50
N MET A 156 0.44 -5.47 1.67
CA MET A 156 1.77 -5.08 2.13
C MET A 156 2.67 -6.30 2.35
N VAL A 157 2.16 -7.35 2.99
CA VAL A 157 2.89 -8.61 3.19
C VAL A 157 3.29 -9.22 1.85
N ILE A 158 2.43 -9.15 0.83
CA ILE A 158 2.76 -9.62 -0.52
C ILE A 158 3.89 -8.79 -1.13
N LEU A 159 3.84 -7.47 -1.03
CA LEU A 159 4.92 -6.59 -1.49
C LEU A 159 6.25 -6.95 -0.82
N LEU A 160 6.22 -7.18 0.50
CA LEU A 160 7.40 -7.56 1.27
C LEU A 160 7.93 -8.95 0.90
N ALA A 161 7.02 -9.91 0.72
CA ALA A 161 7.35 -11.30 0.41
C ALA A 161 7.93 -11.46 -0.99
N VAL A 162 7.37 -10.75 -1.97
CA VAL A 162 7.75 -10.92 -3.37
C VAL A 162 8.92 -10.03 -3.76
N GLY A 163 9.06 -8.86 -3.14
CA GLY A 163 10.20 -7.99 -3.36
C GLY A 163 9.88 -6.55 -3.00
N VAL A 164 10.40 -6.11 -1.85
CA VAL A 164 10.18 -4.75 -1.32
C VAL A 164 10.49 -3.68 -2.36
N MET A 165 11.57 -3.86 -3.12
CA MET A 165 12.09 -2.87 -4.07
C MET A 165 11.55 -3.09 -5.50
N SER A 166 10.67 -4.07 -5.76
CA SER A 166 10.24 -4.36 -7.14
C SER A 166 9.20 -3.36 -7.65
N VAL A 167 9.56 -2.54 -8.65
CA VAL A 167 8.67 -1.54 -9.28
C VAL A 167 7.42 -2.18 -9.88
N THR A 168 7.53 -3.37 -10.48
CA THR A 168 6.39 -4.10 -11.05
C THR A 168 5.37 -4.46 -9.97
N TRP A 169 5.83 -5.05 -8.87
CA TRP A 169 4.96 -5.41 -7.74
C TRP A 169 4.41 -4.18 -7.03
N MET A 170 5.22 -3.14 -6.92
CA MET A 170 4.80 -1.84 -6.44
C MET A 170 3.62 -1.28 -7.26
N ALA A 171 3.65 -1.40 -8.59
CA ALA A 171 2.56 -0.94 -9.47
C ALA A 171 1.31 -1.81 -9.34
N VAL A 172 1.48 -3.13 -9.32
CA VAL A 172 0.39 -4.09 -9.12
C VAL A 172 -0.30 -3.82 -7.79
N ILE A 173 0.43 -3.79 -6.68
CA ILE A 173 -0.11 -3.55 -5.35
C ILE A 173 -0.80 -2.19 -5.26
N ALA A 174 -0.24 -1.13 -5.84
CA ALA A 174 -0.89 0.18 -5.89
C ALA A 174 -2.26 0.10 -6.60
N ALA A 175 -2.32 -0.54 -7.76
CA ALA A 175 -3.56 -0.72 -8.50
C ALA A 175 -4.59 -1.52 -7.70
N LEU A 176 -4.16 -2.60 -7.04
CA LEU A 176 -5.01 -3.42 -6.18
C LEU A 176 -5.53 -2.64 -4.97
N VAL A 177 -4.68 -1.86 -4.29
CA VAL A 177 -5.08 -1.00 -3.15
C VAL A 177 -6.11 0.03 -3.58
N VAL A 178 -5.88 0.70 -4.71
CA VAL A 178 -6.81 1.68 -5.27
C VAL A 178 -8.14 1.01 -5.62
N ALA A 179 -8.10 -0.13 -6.33
CA ALA A 179 -9.29 -0.90 -6.66
C ALA A 179 -10.07 -1.30 -5.38
N GLN A 180 -9.40 -1.82 -4.35
CA GLN A 180 -10.04 -2.17 -3.09
C GLN A 180 -10.65 -0.96 -2.37
N LYS A 181 -9.99 0.19 -2.39
CA LYS A 181 -10.50 1.40 -1.71
C LYS A 181 -11.69 2.00 -2.46
N LEU A 182 -11.69 1.94 -3.81
CA LEU A 182 -12.75 2.48 -4.66
C LEU A 182 -13.95 1.54 -4.84
N LEU A 183 -13.74 0.23 -4.91
CA LEU A 183 -14.82 -0.74 -5.12
C LEU A 183 -15.69 -0.91 -3.88
N PRO A 184 -16.99 -1.22 -4.04
CA PRO A 184 -17.87 -1.58 -2.94
C PRO A 184 -17.43 -2.93 -2.31
N PRO A 185 -17.60 -3.13 -1.00
CA PRO A 185 -17.28 -4.39 -0.34
C PRO A 185 -18.34 -5.43 -0.68
N ARG A 186 -18.15 -6.14 -1.79
CA ARG A 186 -19.03 -7.21 -2.28
C ARG A 186 -18.25 -8.51 -2.28
N ALA A 187 -18.85 -9.57 -1.73
CA ALA A 187 -18.25 -10.89 -1.72
C ALA A 187 -17.85 -11.36 -3.13
N SER A 188 -18.66 -11.04 -4.14
CA SER A 188 -18.36 -11.36 -5.56
C SER A 188 -17.10 -10.71 -6.12
N ILE A 189 -16.57 -9.65 -5.50
CA ILE A 189 -15.32 -8.99 -5.91
C ILE A 189 -14.17 -9.42 -5.00
N ASP A 190 -14.42 -9.47 -3.70
CA ASP A 190 -13.38 -9.79 -2.72
C ASP A 190 -12.96 -11.28 -2.82
N VAL A 191 -13.86 -12.20 -3.17
CA VAL A 191 -13.56 -13.65 -3.34
C VAL A 191 -12.65 -13.94 -4.55
N PRO A 192 -12.96 -13.53 -5.79
CA PRO A 192 -12.05 -13.79 -6.92
C PRO A 192 -10.70 -13.09 -6.74
N PHE A 193 -10.69 -11.92 -6.09
CA PHE A 193 -9.47 -11.22 -5.75
C PHE A 193 -8.59 -12.02 -4.79
N ALA A 194 -9.16 -12.53 -3.70
CA ALA A 194 -8.45 -13.39 -2.76
C ALA A 194 -7.97 -14.68 -3.43
N ALA A 195 -8.82 -15.30 -4.26
CA ALA A 195 -8.46 -16.50 -5.01
C ALA A 195 -7.28 -16.25 -5.96
N ALA A 196 -7.25 -15.10 -6.65
CA ALA A 196 -6.13 -14.72 -7.50
C ALA A 196 -4.82 -14.56 -6.72
N LEU A 197 -4.86 -13.98 -5.52
CA LEU A 197 -3.68 -13.84 -4.66
C LEU A 197 -3.20 -15.19 -4.10
N VAL A 198 -4.12 -16.07 -3.72
CA VAL A 198 -3.77 -17.44 -3.30
C VAL A 198 -3.16 -18.22 -4.47
N ALA A 199 -3.76 -18.13 -5.66
CA ALA A 199 -3.25 -18.78 -6.86
C ALA A 199 -1.85 -18.27 -7.23
N LEU A 200 -1.63 -16.95 -7.11
CA LEU A 200 -0.30 -16.36 -7.26
C LEU A 200 0.70 -16.91 -6.24
N GLY A 201 0.32 -17.00 -4.96
CA GLY A 201 1.16 -17.59 -3.92
C GLY A 201 1.52 -19.05 -4.20
N ILE A 202 0.55 -19.86 -4.67
CA ILE A 202 0.80 -21.25 -5.11
C ILE A 202 1.76 -21.27 -6.30
N LEU A 203 1.59 -20.38 -7.27
CA LEU A 203 2.46 -20.29 -8.45
C LEU A 203 3.90 -19.92 -8.06
N ILE A 204 4.09 -19.04 -7.08
CA ILE A 204 5.42 -18.71 -6.53
C ILE A 204 6.09 -19.95 -5.90
N VAL A 205 5.32 -20.79 -5.19
CA VAL A 205 5.84 -22.02 -4.57
C VAL A 205 6.18 -23.09 -5.62
N VAL A 206 5.34 -23.25 -6.64
CA VAL A 206 5.45 -24.35 -7.62
C VAL A 206 6.41 -24.01 -8.77
N ALA A 207 6.42 -22.76 -9.23
CA ALA A 207 7.13 -22.34 -10.43
C ALA A 207 7.76 -20.94 -10.26
N PRO A 208 8.77 -20.79 -9.40
CA PRO A 208 9.36 -19.48 -9.09
C PRO A 208 9.99 -18.79 -10.30
N SER A 209 10.48 -19.55 -11.28
CA SER A 209 11.01 -19.06 -12.55
C SER A 209 9.97 -18.40 -13.47
N SER A 210 8.68 -18.60 -13.19
CA SER A 210 7.59 -18.03 -13.99
C SER A 210 7.22 -16.60 -13.58
N VAL A 211 7.74 -16.11 -12.45
CA VAL A 211 7.36 -14.82 -11.86
C VAL A 211 8.45 -13.78 -12.15
N PRO A 212 8.19 -12.79 -13.03
CA PRO A 212 9.15 -11.74 -13.34
C PRO A 212 9.52 -10.96 -12.06
N GLY A 213 10.82 -10.86 -11.76
CA GLY A 213 11.34 -10.16 -10.58
C GLY A 213 11.54 -11.01 -9.32
N LEU A 214 11.13 -12.28 -9.33
CA LEU A 214 11.37 -13.24 -8.23
C LEU A 214 12.66 -14.05 -8.41
N VAL A 215 13.50 -13.63 -9.37
CA VAL A 215 14.79 -14.27 -9.67
C VAL A 215 15.74 -13.98 -8.51
N VAL A 216 15.72 -14.87 -7.53
CA VAL A 216 16.85 -15.09 -6.63
C VAL A 216 17.93 -15.66 -7.53
N ALA A 217 19.01 -14.90 -7.76
CA ALA A 217 20.21 -15.46 -8.32
C ALA A 217 20.64 -16.61 -7.38
N MET A 218 20.66 -17.83 -7.93
CA MET A 218 21.24 -19.00 -7.27
C MET A 218 22.73 -18.79 -7.00
#